data_AF-A0A9D3YPF0-F1
#
_entry.id   AF-A0A9D3YPF0-F1
#
_cell.length_a   1.000
_cell.length_b   1.000
_cell.length_c   1.000
_cell.angle_alpha   90.00
_cell.angle_beta   90.00
_cell.angle_gamma   90.00
#
_symmetry.space_group_name_H-M   'P 1'
#
loop_
_entity.id
_entity.type
_entity.pdbx_description
1 polymer ?
#
loop_
_entity_poly.entity_id
_entity_poly.type
_entity_poly.pdbx_seq_one_letter_code
_entity_poly.pdbx_strand_id
1 'polypeptide(L)'
;MLVAAACSHEYHRIQQQLENEKFPPAEYSKEPRAFHQLTKLEQAEIEKKRLAGNMAREYCRKAYKKTKVTKMEERVATICQRENSFYVDTVRAFRDRRYEFKDLSKVWKTKLTEAQNSGDASEIKKANGMLVLYDSLQLAHKCILNSFYGYVMRKGARWYSMEMAGIVCFTGANIITKAREIVEQIGRPLELDTDGIWCVLPATFPENYVLKTTNPKKPKVTISYPGAMLNVMVKDFFTNDQYQELVDPETMEYKVRSENSIFFEVDGPYLAMILPASKEEGKKLKKRYAVFNFDGSLAELKGFEVKRNGELELIKIFQSSVFEAFLKGKTLEECYSAVAKIADYWLDVLFSKAANMPDSELFELISEKRSMSRKLEEYGAQKSTSISTAKRLAEFLGDQMVKDAGLSCKFVISKKPEGAPVTERAIPLTIFEAEAGVKKHYLRKWLKAPGMNSFDIREILDWEYYIEQLFLFQILDWEYYIERLGGCVMKIITIPAALQN
;
A
#
# COMPACT_ATOMS: atom_id res chain seq x y z
N MET A 1 -10.17 -19.70 7.03
CA MET A 1 -10.80 -20.28 5.82
C MET A 1 -12.09 -19.51 5.52
N LEU A 2 -12.33 -19.14 4.26
CA LEU A 2 -13.59 -18.51 3.83
C LEU A 2 -14.59 -19.61 3.51
N VAL A 3 -15.70 -19.66 4.25
CA VAL A 3 -16.81 -20.58 3.95
C VAL A 3 -17.85 -19.76 3.19
N ALA A 4 -18.31 -20.26 2.03
CA ALA A 4 -19.52 -19.72 1.42
C ALA A 4 -20.66 -19.85 2.44
N ALA A 5 -21.64 -18.94 2.45
CA ALA A 5 -22.76 -19.05 3.40
C ALA A 5 -23.62 -20.33 3.19
N ALA A 6 -23.34 -21.08 2.13
CA ALA A 6 -24.04 -22.32 1.81
C ALA A 6 -23.77 -23.42 2.84
N CYS A 7 -24.84 -24.08 3.29
CA CYS A 7 -24.75 -25.19 4.23
C CYS A 7 -24.36 -26.51 3.52
N SER A 8 -24.00 -27.54 4.28
CA SER A 8 -23.62 -28.86 3.72
C SER A 8 -24.69 -29.46 2.80
N HIS A 9 -25.97 -29.28 3.12
CA HIS A 9 -27.08 -29.74 2.27
C HIS A 9 -27.10 -29.04 0.91
N GLU A 10 -26.84 -27.73 0.87
CA GLU A 10 -26.80 -26.95 -0.37
C GLU A 10 -25.58 -27.29 -1.23
N TYR A 11 -24.45 -27.59 -0.59
CA TYR A 11 -23.28 -28.13 -1.28
C TYR A 11 -23.61 -29.46 -1.96
N HIS A 12 -24.25 -30.40 -1.26
CA HIS A 12 -24.65 -31.69 -1.85
C HIS A 12 -25.66 -31.51 -3.00
N ARG A 13 -26.60 -30.56 -2.87
CA ARG A 13 -27.54 -30.25 -3.97
C ARG A 13 -26.80 -29.72 -5.21
N ILE A 14 -25.77 -28.91 -5.03
CA ILE A 14 -24.93 -28.42 -6.14
C ILE A 14 -24.15 -29.57 -6.78
N GLN A 15 -23.64 -30.51 -5.98
CA GLN A 15 -22.97 -31.70 -6.51
C GLN A 15 -23.92 -32.56 -7.36
N GLN A 16 -25.14 -32.80 -6.89
CA GLN A 16 -26.16 -33.52 -7.68
C GLN A 16 -26.54 -32.80 -8.98
N GLN A 17 -26.56 -31.45 -8.99
CA GLN A 17 -26.76 -30.70 -10.22
C GLN A 17 -25.61 -30.89 -11.19
N LEU A 18 -24.37 -30.80 -10.71
CA LEU A 18 -23.15 -31.02 -11.49
C LEU A 18 -23.10 -32.43 -12.09
N GLU A 19 -23.54 -33.46 -11.36
CA GLU A 19 -23.60 -34.84 -11.85
C GLU A 19 -24.52 -35.01 -13.08
N ASN A 20 -25.53 -34.15 -13.22
CA ASN A 20 -26.44 -34.15 -14.35
C ASN A 20 -25.98 -33.24 -15.51
N GLU A 21 -24.89 -32.49 -15.34
CA GLU A 21 -24.32 -31.63 -16.39
C GLU A 21 -23.30 -32.37 -17.26
N LYS A 22 -23.20 -31.96 -18.52
CA LYS A 22 -22.17 -32.44 -19.46
C LYS A 22 -21.08 -31.38 -19.61
N PHE A 23 -19.83 -31.82 -19.59
CA PHE A 23 -18.64 -30.96 -19.61
C PHE A 23 -17.85 -31.15 -20.91
N PRO A 24 -17.05 -30.16 -21.31
CA PRO A 24 -16.25 -30.25 -22.53
C PRO A 24 -15.35 -31.50 -22.54
N PRO A 25 -15.16 -32.12 -23.72
CA PRO A 25 -14.23 -33.22 -23.89
C PRO A 25 -12.79 -32.80 -23.57
N ALA A 26 -11.96 -33.75 -23.16
CA ALA A 26 -10.54 -33.50 -22.87
C ALA A 26 -9.71 -33.17 -24.13
N GLU A 27 -10.18 -33.62 -25.30
CA GLU A 27 -9.58 -33.38 -26.62
C GLU A 27 -10.65 -32.87 -27.58
N TYR A 28 -10.26 -32.09 -28.60
CA TYR A 28 -11.14 -31.33 -29.48
C TYR A 28 -12.04 -32.17 -30.43
N SER A 29 -12.15 -33.49 -30.22
CA SER A 29 -12.90 -34.43 -31.07
C SER A 29 -13.64 -35.54 -30.31
N LYS A 30 -13.78 -35.45 -28.98
CA LYS A 30 -14.43 -36.47 -28.16
C LYS A 30 -15.83 -36.06 -27.67
N GLU A 31 -16.60 -37.05 -27.23
CA GLU A 31 -17.91 -36.87 -26.59
C GLU A 31 -17.82 -36.03 -25.29
N PRO A 32 -18.86 -35.26 -24.95
CA PRO A 32 -18.93 -34.54 -23.69
C PRO A 32 -18.79 -35.48 -22.47
N ARG A 33 -18.01 -35.06 -21.48
CA ARG A 33 -17.72 -35.83 -20.26
C ARG A 33 -18.77 -35.61 -19.18
N ALA A 34 -19.11 -36.64 -18.43
CA ALA A 34 -19.87 -36.51 -17.19
C ALA A 34 -18.97 -35.99 -16.05
N PHE A 35 -19.54 -35.40 -15.00
CA PHE A 35 -18.78 -34.80 -13.90
C PHE A 35 -17.78 -35.77 -13.24
N HIS A 36 -18.20 -37.02 -13.02
CA HIS A 36 -17.36 -38.06 -12.41
C HIS A 36 -16.16 -38.48 -13.28
N GLN A 37 -16.18 -38.17 -14.59
CA GLN A 37 -15.10 -38.46 -15.54
C GLN A 37 -14.04 -37.36 -15.58
N LEU A 38 -14.29 -36.23 -14.90
CA LEU A 38 -13.33 -35.15 -14.74
C LEU A 38 -12.28 -35.51 -13.68
N THR A 39 -11.10 -34.93 -13.79
CA THR A 39 -10.09 -35.05 -12.74
C THR A 39 -10.56 -34.36 -11.46
N LYS A 40 -10.05 -34.77 -10.30
CA LYS A 40 -10.38 -34.13 -9.01
C LYS A 40 -10.10 -32.62 -9.00
N LEU A 41 -9.09 -32.17 -9.75
CA LEU A 41 -8.77 -30.75 -9.90
C LEU A 41 -9.84 -30.02 -10.72
N GLU A 42 -10.23 -30.56 -11.87
CA GLU A 42 -11.33 -30.01 -12.70
C GLU A 42 -12.65 -29.98 -11.91
N GLN A 43 -12.99 -31.06 -11.21
CA GLN A 43 -14.18 -31.14 -10.35
C GLN A 43 -14.15 -30.04 -9.29
N ALA A 44 -13.06 -29.92 -8.55
CA ALA A 44 -12.91 -28.89 -7.51
C ALA A 44 -12.96 -27.46 -8.08
N GLU A 45 -12.41 -27.23 -9.27
CA GLU A 45 -12.50 -25.92 -9.95
C GLU A 45 -13.93 -25.59 -10.38
N ILE A 46 -14.66 -26.56 -10.92
CA ILE A 46 -16.06 -26.40 -11.34
C ILE A 46 -16.96 -26.20 -10.13
N GLU A 47 -16.82 -27.02 -9.08
CA GLU A 47 -17.53 -26.84 -7.81
C GLU A 47 -17.25 -25.46 -7.22
N LYS A 48 -15.98 -25.08 -7.15
CA LYS A 48 -15.59 -23.74 -6.68
C LYS A 48 -16.15 -22.64 -7.57
N LYS A 49 -16.17 -22.82 -8.89
CA LYS A 49 -16.76 -21.84 -9.83
C LYS A 49 -18.28 -21.76 -9.68
N ARG A 50 -18.95 -22.86 -9.34
CA ARG A 50 -20.40 -22.89 -9.10
C ARG A 50 -20.72 -22.23 -7.76
N LEU A 51 -20.01 -22.59 -6.68
CA LEU A 51 -20.14 -22.05 -5.32
C LEU A 51 -19.69 -20.59 -5.18
N ALA A 52 -18.60 -20.23 -5.86
CA ALA A 52 -18.09 -18.86 -5.90
C ALA A 52 -18.62 -18.07 -7.11
N GLY A 53 -19.45 -18.69 -7.95
CA GLY A 53 -20.04 -18.08 -9.13
C GLY A 53 -21.15 -17.10 -8.78
N ASN A 54 -21.56 -16.31 -9.77
CA ASN A 54 -22.60 -15.30 -9.57
C ASN A 54 -23.91 -15.92 -9.08
N MET A 55 -24.27 -17.12 -9.56
CA MET A 55 -25.50 -17.80 -9.16
C MET A 55 -25.51 -18.22 -7.69
N ALA A 56 -24.46 -18.87 -7.18
CA ALA A 56 -24.40 -19.24 -5.76
C ALA A 56 -24.22 -18.02 -4.85
N ARG A 57 -23.47 -16.99 -5.29
CA ARG A 57 -23.41 -15.71 -4.56
C ARG A 57 -24.77 -15.01 -4.53
N GLU A 58 -25.51 -15.03 -5.62
CA GLU A 58 -26.84 -14.44 -5.72
C GLU A 58 -27.85 -15.22 -4.88
N TYR A 59 -27.79 -16.55 -4.89
CA TYR A 59 -28.55 -17.40 -3.97
C TYR A 59 -28.21 -17.08 -2.52
N CYS A 60 -26.92 -17.07 -2.13
CA CYS A 60 -26.52 -16.70 -0.77
C CYS A 60 -26.95 -15.27 -0.42
N ARG A 61 -26.92 -14.33 -1.39
CA ARG A 61 -27.41 -12.97 -1.20
C ARG A 61 -28.93 -12.92 -1.02
N LYS A 62 -29.69 -13.77 -1.70
CA LYS A 62 -31.16 -13.85 -1.59
C LYS A 62 -31.60 -14.58 -0.33
N ALA A 63 -31.06 -15.77 -0.08
CA ALA A 63 -31.41 -16.64 1.04
C ALA A 63 -30.83 -16.17 2.38
N TYR A 64 -29.53 -15.81 2.40
CA TYR A 64 -28.80 -15.50 3.63
C TYR A 64 -28.45 -14.02 3.80
N LYS A 65 -28.76 -13.18 2.81
CA LYS A 65 -28.38 -11.73 2.76
C LYS A 65 -26.88 -11.49 2.91
N LYS A 66 -26.04 -12.53 2.81
CA LYS A 66 -24.59 -12.50 3.01
C LYS A 66 -23.94 -13.52 2.07
N THR A 67 -22.81 -13.15 1.49
CA THR A 67 -22.07 -14.04 0.56
C THR A 67 -20.91 -14.77 1.23
N LYS A 68 -20.45 -14.30 2.39
CA LYS A 68 -19.30 -14.82 3.13
C LYS A 68 -19.58 -14.74 4.63
N VAL A 69 -19.14 -15.76 5.37
CA VAL A 69 -19.10 -15.77 6.83
C VAL A 69 -17.64 -15.90 7.26
N THR A 70 -17.20 -15.01 8.16
CA THR A 70 -15.86 -15.05 8.74
C THR A 70 -15.98 -15.43 10.21
N LYS A 71 -15.31 -16.51 10.61
CA LYS A 71 -15.21 -16.95 12.01
C LYS A 71 -13.74 -16.95 12.43
N MET A 72 -13.48 -16.47 13.64
CA MET A 72 -12.16 -16.52 14.28
C MET A 72 -12.22 -17.59 15.38
N GLU A 73 -11.23 -18.45 15.42
CA GLU A 73 -11.10 -19.52 16.42
C GLU A 73 -9.67 -19.57 16.90
N GLU A 74 -9.47 -19.66 18.20
CA GLU A 74 -8.16 -19.92 18.79
C GLU A 74 -7.79 -21.38 18.61
N ARG A 75 -6.52 -21.64 18.27
CA ARG A 75 -5.98 -22.99 18.10
C ARG A 75 -4.63 -23.09 18.78
N VAL A 76 -4.32 -24.30 19.23
CA VAL A 76 -3.07 -24.62 19.89
C VAL A 76 -2.27 -25.55 18.99
N ALA A 77 -0.96 -25.34 18.90
CA ALA A 77 -0.03 -26.27 18.28
C ALA A 77 1.21 -26.43 19.16
N THR A 78 1.83 -27.60 19.07
CA THR A 78 3.02 -27.95 19.85
C THR A 78 4.27 -27.72 19.02
N ILE A 79 5.26 -27.00 19.58
CA ILE A 79 6.55 -26.75 18.93
C ILE A 79 7.63 -27.57 19.64
N CYS A 80 8.10 -28.63 18.99
CA CYS A 80 9.20 -29.43 19.52
C CYS A 80 10.49 -28.59 19.57
N GLN A 81 11.09 -28.46 20.76
CA GLN A 81 12.34 -27.70 20.97
C GLN A 81 13.61 -28.51 20.64
N ARG A 82 13.47 -29.80 20.29
CA ARG A 82 14.59 -30.72 19.99
C ARG A 82 14.70 -31.11 18.52
N GLU A 83 13.77 -30.64 17.70
CA GLU A 83 13.80 -30.88 16.25
C GLU A 83 15.08 -30.30 15.62
N ASN A 84 15.51 -30.85 14.49
CA ASN A 84 16.65 -30.33 13.77
C ASN A 84 16.43 -28.84 13.42
N SER A 85 17.33 -27.99 13.90
CA SER A 85 17.20 -26.54 13.86
C SER A 85 17.60 -25.89 12.53
N PHE A 86 17.92 -26.65 11.47
CA PHE A 86 18.45 -26.11 10.22
C PHE A 86 17.62 -24.94 9.65
N TYR A 87 16.28 -24.97 9.79
CA TYR A 87 15.41 -23.90 9.31
C TYR A 87 15.62 -22.61 10.11
N VAL A 88 15.56 -22.68 11.45
CA VAL A 88 15.73 -21.51 12.31
C VAL A 88 17.17 -20.99 12.26
N ASP A 89 18.15 -21.89 12.15
CA ASP A 89 19.56 -21.51 12.00
C ASP A 89 19.83 -20.79 10.68
N THR A 90 19.16 -21.21 9.60
CA THR A 90 19.22 -20.49 8.32
C THR A 90 18.64 -19.07 8.46
N VAL A 91 17.51 -18.92 9.16
CA VAL A 91 16.91 -17.60 9.42
C VAL A 91 17.85 -16.73 10.26
N ARG A 92 18.45 -17.29 11.32
CA ARG A 92 19.45 -16.59 12.15
C ARG A 92 20.66 -16.15 11.35
N ALA A 93 21.23 -17.03 10.54
CA ALA A 93 22.38 -16.69 9.69
C ALA A 93 22.07 -15.52 8.73
N PHE A 94 20.88 -15.49 8.13
CA PHE A 94 20.45 -14.37 7.28
C PHE A 94 20.21 -13.08 8.07
N ARG A 95 19.63 -13.18 9.27
CA ARG A 95 19.44 -12.04 10.19
C ARG A 95 20.79 -11.45 10.59
N ASP A 96 21.73 -12.27 11.03
CA ASP A 96 23.01 -11.83 11.56
C ASP A 96 23.87 -11.21 10.45
N ARG A 97 23.88 -11.82 9.26
CA ARG A 97 24.51 -11.22 8.06
C ARG A 97 23.89 -9.88 7.68
N ARG A 98 22.56 -9.72 7.83
CA ARG A 98 21.92 -8.42 7.62
C ARG A 98 22.40 -7.40 8.63
N TYR A 99 22.58 -7.78 9.90
CA TYR A 99 23.08 -6.88 10.94
C TYR A 99 24.49 -6.40 10.64
N GLU A 100 25.37 -7.25 10.13
CA GLU A 100 26.70 -6.82 9.65
C GLU A 100 26.61 -5.68 8.62
N PHE A 101 25.74 -5.83 7.60
CA PHE A 101 25.53 -4.77 6.60
C PHE A 101 24.84 -3.53 7.15
N LYS A 102 23.88 -3.68 8.09
CA LYS A 102 23.22 -2.56 8.78
C LYS A 102 24.24 -1.75 9.59
N ASP A 103 25.16 -2.41 10.28
CA ASP A 103 26.20 -1.76 11.07
C ASP A 103 27.25 -1.09 10.19
N LEU A 104 27.66 -1.73 9.08
CA LEU A 104 28.53 -1.10 8.09
C LEU A 104 27.88 0.14 7.47
N SER A 105 26.59 0.10 7.17
CA SER A 105 25.84 1.27 6.68
C SER A 105 25.91 2.44 7.69
N LYS A 106 25.72 2.17 9.00
CA LYS A 106 25.86 3.20 10.05
C LYS A 106 27.28 3.78 10.13
N VAL A 107 28.31 2.93 10.04
CA VAL A 107 29.72 3.37 10.04
C VAL A 107 29.99 4.29 8.84
N TRP A 108 29.56 3.90 7.65
CA TRP A 108 29.78 4.70 6.44
C TRP A 108 28.94 5.97 6.40
N LYS A 109 27.76 5.99 7.05
CA LYS A 109 27.00 7.23 7.27
C LYS A 109 27.80 8.23 8.11
N THR A 110 28.44 7.76 9.18
CA THR A 110 29.29 8.61 10.04
C THR A 110 30.51 9.13 9.26
N LYS A 111 31.19 8.26 8.51
CA LYS A 111 32.32 8.67 7.66
C LYS A 111 31.94 9.67 6.57
N LEU A 112 30.74 9.55 6.01
CA LEU A 112 30.23 10.52 5.04
C LEU A 112 30.06 11.90 5.68
N THR A 113 29.50 11.97 6.89
CA THR A 113 29.39 13.23 7.64
C THR A 113 30.78 13.82 7.95
N GLU A 114 31.74 12.99 8.36
CA GLU A 114 33.13 13.42 8.59
C GLU A 114 33.79 13.98 7.31
N ALA A 115 33.60 13.29 6.17
CA ALA A 115 34.13 13.74 4.87
C ALA A 115 33.45 15.03 4.36
N GLN A 116 32.15 15.19 4.62
CA GLN A 116 31.43 16.43 4.32
C GLN A 116 31.96 17.61 5.14
N ASN A 117 32.29 17.37 6.41
CA ASN A 117 32.87 18.39 7.29
C ASN A 117 34.31 18.76 6.89
N SER A 118 35.09 17.81 6.35
CA SER A 118 36.45 18.07 5.88
C SER A 118 36.51 18.70 4.48
N GLY A 119 35.44 18.61 3.69
CA GLY A 119 35.36 19.18 2.35
C GLY A 119 36.10 18.40 1.26
N ASP A 120 36.55 17.18 1.53
CA ASP A 120 37.25 16.35 0.54
C ASP A 120 36.27 15.68 -0.44
N ALA A 121 36.18 16.22 -1.66
CA ALA A 121 35.29 15.71 -2.70
C ALA A 121 35.51 14.23 -3.07
N SER A 122 36.76 13.74 -2.98
CA SER A 122 37.09 12.34 -3.30
C SER A 122 36.55 11.40 -2.22
N GLU A 123 36.79 11.72 -0.96
CA GLU A 123 36.31 10.92 0.16
C GLU A 123 34.79 11.01 0.33
N ILE A 124 34.16 12.17 0.04
CA ILE A 124 32.69 12.29 -0.01
C ILE A 124 32.11 11.32 -1.05
N LYS A 125 32.65 11.30 -2.27
CA LYS A 125 32.16 10.42 -3.35
C LYS A 125 32.29 8.95 -2.97
N LYS A 126 33.42 8.57 -2.38
CA LYS A 126 33.70 7.20 -1.91
C LYS A 126 32.79 6.80 -0.76
N ALA A 127 32.66 7.63 0.27
CA ALA A 127 31.81 7.37 1.42
C ALA A 127 30.33 7.25 1.02
N ASN A 128 29.86 8.10 0.10
CA ASN A 128 28.52 8.01 -0.44
C ASN A 128 28.29 6.71 -1.24
N GLY A 129 29.26 6.31 -2.08
CA GLY A 129 29.20 5.05 -2.82
C GLY A 129 29.10 3.82 -1.89
N MET A 130 29.90 3.80 -0.82
CA MET A 130 29.86 2.72 0.17
C MET A 130 28.56 2.71 1.00
N LEU A 131 28.04 3.89 1.36
CA LEU A 131 26.77 4.02 2.05
C LEU A 131 25.62 3.43 1.20
N VAL A 132 25.55 3.81 -0.07
CA VAL A 132 24.54 3.27 -1.02
C VAL A 132 24.68 1.76 -1.18
N LEU A 133 25.90 1.24 -1.29
CA LEU A 133 26.17 -0.19 -1.41
C LEU A 133 25.65 -0.97 -0.19
N TYR A 134 26.04 -0.58 1.03
CA TYR A 134 25.65 -1.31 2.23
C TYR A 134 24.18 -1.14 2.58
N ASP A 135 23.59 0.03 2.29
CA ASP A 135 22.15 0.21 2.43
C ASP A 135 21.37 -0.69 1.46
N SER A 136 21.83 -0.80 0.20
CA SER A 136 21.25 -1.73 -0.77
C SER A 136 21.37 -3.19 -0.32
N LEU A 137 22.54 -3.59 0.20
CA LEU A 137 22.78 -4.96 0.68
C LEU A 137 21.91 -5.31 1.89
N GLN A 138 21.78 -4.42 2.89
CA GLN A 138 20.92 -4.69 4.04
C GLN A 138 19.44 -4.75 3.66
N LEU A 139 18.99 -3.91 2.71
CA LEU A 139 17.62 -3.93 2.20
C LEU A 139 17.33 -5.22 1.40
N ALA A 140 18.27 -5.67 0.57
CA ALA A 140 18.15 -6.94 -0.13
C ALA A 140 17.99 -8.12 0.86
N HIS A 141 18.81 -8.15 1.91
CA HIS A 141 18.69 -9.17 2.97
C HIS A 141 17.40 -9.02 3.78
N LYS A 142 16.91 -7.80 4.01
CA LYS A 142 15.59 -7.55 4.64
C LYS A 142 14.46 -8.21 3.85
N CYS A 143 14.46 -8.08 2.53
CA CYS A 143 13.46 -8.69 1.66
C CYS A 143 13.47 -10.22 1.75
N ILE A 144 14.66 -10.84 1.74
CA ILE A 144 14.81 -12.29 1.88
C ILE A 144 14.39 -12.74 3.28
N LEU A 145 14.83 -12.03 4.33
CA LEU A 145 14.51 -12.34 5.72
C LEU A 145 12.99 -12.36 5.96
N ASN A 146 12.29 -11.30 5.50
CA ASN A 146 10.83 -11.21 5.58
C ASN A 146 10.13 -12.30 4.74
N SER A 147 10.79 -12.78 3.68
CA SER A 147 10.25 -13.84 2.84
C SER A 147 10.29 -15.22 3.50
N PHE A 148 11.14 -15.50 4.51
CA PHE A 148 11.10 -16.77 5.25
C PHE A 148 9.75 -17.00 5.94
N TYR A 149 9.25 -15.96 6.62
CA TYR A 149 7.91 -15.99 7.22
C TYR A 149 6.81 -16.17 6.16
N GLY A 150 6.89 -15.46 5.04
CA GLY A 150 5.92 -15.61 3.94
C GLY A 150 6.02 -16.97 3.22
N TYR A 151 7.20 -17.57 3.20
CA TYR A 151 7.50 -18.81 2.48
C TYR A 151 6.72 -20.00 3.04
N VAL A 152 6.56 -20.10 4.37
CA VAL A 152 5.82 -21.23 4.96
C VAL A 152 4.33 -21.24 4.61
N MET A 153 3.81 -20.15 4.05
CA MET A 153 2.45 -20.05 3.52
C MET A 153 2.39 -20.03 1.99
N ARG A 154 3.53 -20.11 1.30
CA ARG A 154 3.60 -20.11 -0.17
C ARG A 154 3.06 -21.43 -0.72
N LYS A 155 2.22 -21.36 -1.75
CA LYS A 155 1.75 -22.55 -2.48
C LYS A 155 2.94 -23.31 -3.08
N GLY A 156 3.01 -24.61 -2.84
CA GLY A 156 4.11 -25.46 -3.29
C GLY A 156 5.43 -25.25 -2.54
N ALA A 157 5.41 -24.61 -1.36
CA ALA A 157 6.57 -24.61 -0.47
C ALA A 157 6.88 -26.03 0.02
N ARG A 158 8.17 -26.36 0.12
CA ARG A 158 8.61 -27.66 0.66
C ARG A 158 8.36 -27.75 2.17
N TRP A 159 8.52 -26.63 2.88
CA TRP A 159 8.24 -26.50 4.30
C TRP A 159 7.02 -25.60 4.50
N TYR A 160 5.85 -26.10 4.14
CA TYR A 160 4.58 -25.40 4.34
C TYR A 160 4.04 -25.65 5.75
N SER A 161 3.70 -24.59 6.49
CA SER A 161 2.99 -24.68 7.78
C SER A 161 2.14 -23.43 8.00
N MET A 162 0.82 -23.65 8.12
CA MET A 162 -0.12 -22.58 8.44
C MET A 162 -0.07 -22.23 9.92
N GLU A 163 0.16 -23.24 10.76
CA GLU A 163 0.29 -23.16 12.21
C GLU A 163 1.46 -22.25 12.57
N MET A 164 2.65 -22.49 11.99
CA MET A 164 3.83 -21.66 12.23
C MET A 164 3.58 -20.18 11.88
N ALA A 165 3.00 -19.92 10.71
CA ALA A 165 2.68 -18.55 10.30
C ALA A 165 1.63 -17.89 11.21
N GLY A 166 0.63 -18.66 11.65
CA GLY A 166 -0.39 -18.20 12.59
C GLY A 166 0.19 -17.83 13.95
N ILE A 167 1.06 -18.68 14.50
CA ILE A 167 1.73 -18.45 15.78
C ILE A 167 2.59 -17.19 15.74
N VAL A 168 3.43 -17.03 14.69
CA VAL A 168 4.28 -15.84 14.55
C VAL A 168 3.45 -14.56 14.52
N CYS A 169 2.35 -14.53 13.75
CA CYS A 169 1.44 -13.39 13.72
C CYS A 169 0.77 -13.12 15.06
N PHE A 170 0.28 -14.16 15.73
CA PHE A 170 -0.43 -14.03 17.00
C PHE A 170 0.51 -13.52 18.10
N THR A 171 1.72 -14.08 18.19
CA THR A 171 2.74 -13.63 19.14
C THR A 171 3.15 -12.19 18.86
N GLY A 172 3.39 -11.81 17.60
CA GLY A 172 3.71 -10.43 17.23
C GLY A 172 2.59 -9.45 17.59
N ALA A 173 1.32 -9.83 17.34
CA ALA A 173 0.17 -9.03 17.72
C ALA A 173 0.06 -8.85 19.25
N ASN A 174 0.37 -9.88 20.03
CA ASN A 174 0.36 -9.79 21.49
C ASN A 174 1.49 -8.89 22.02
N ILE A 175 2.70 -8.98 21.45
CA ILE A 175 3.84 -8.12 21.81
C ILE A 175 3.48 -6.65 21.57
N ILE A 176 2.99 -6.31 20.38
CA ILE A 176 2.68 -4.92 20.03
C ILE A 176 1.47 -4.39 20.82
N THR A 177 0.52 -5.26 21.17
CA THR A 177 -0.62 -4.90 22.02
C THR A 177 -0.15 -4.55 23.42
N LYS A 178 0.74 -5.35 24.02
CA LYS A 178 1.34 -5.07 25.32
C LYS A 178 2.17 -3.79 25.32
N ALA A 179 2.97 -3.56 24.27
CA ALA A 179 3.72 -2.33 24.12
C ALA A 179 2.80 -1.11 24.05
N ARG A 180 1.70 -1.19 23.29
CA ARG A 180 0.68 -0.13 23.20
C ARG A 180 0.02 0.14 24.56
N GLU A 181 -0.36 -0.89 25.31
CA GLU A 181 -0.97 -0.74 26.65
C GLU A 181 -0.07 0.05 27.61
N ILE A 182 1.26 -0.11 27.51
CA ILE A 182 2.23 0.66 28.29
C ILE A 182 2.29 2.10 27.77
N VAL A 183 2.44 2.29 26.46
CA VAL A 183 2.54 3.62 25.84
C VAL A 183 1.29 4.47 26.11
N GLU A 184 0.09 3.88 26.13
CA GLU A 184 -1.17 4.56 26.46
C GLU A 184 -1.21 5.12 27.89
N GLN A 185 -0.42 4.59 28.82
CA GLN A 185 -0.36 5.06 30.21
C GLN A 185 0.62 6.22 30.41
N ILE A 186 1.63 6.34 29.54
CA ILE A 186 2.72 7.32 29.68
C ILE A 186 2.71 8.41 28.60
N GLY A 187 1.91 8.24 27.56
CA GLY A 187 1.82 9.14 26.43
C GLY A 187 0.64 8.81 25.52
N ARG A 188 0.75 9.16 24.24
CA ARG A 188 -0.34 8.95 23.26
C ARG A 188 0.18 8.17 22.06
N PRO A 189 -0.30 6.94 21.81
CA PRO A 189 -0.03 6.27 20.55
C PRO A 189 -0.80 6.95 19.42
N LEU A 190 -0.15 7.14 18.28
CA LEU A 190 -0.71 7.81 17.11
C LEU A 190 -1.09 6.80 16.02
N GLU A 191 -0.17 5.89 15.68
CA GLU A 191 -0.36 4.85 14.68
C GLU A 191 0.37 3.58 15.09
N LEU A 192 -0.22 2.42 14.80
CA LEU A 192 0.36 1.10 15.07
C LEU A 192 0.34 0.28 13.78
N ASP A 193 1.51 -0.18 13.35
CA ASP A 193 1.65 -1.05 12.18
C ASP A 193 2.49 -2.27 12.53
N THR A 194 1.86 -3.45 12.56
CA THR A 194 2.46 -4.80 12.67
C THR A 194 3.42 -5.00 13.86
N ASP A 195 4.58 -4.35 13.83
CA ASP A 195 5.72 -4.44 14.75
C ASP A 195 6.23 -3.07 15.25
N GLY A 196 5.60 -1.96 14.87
CA GLY A 196 5.98 -0.60 15.28
C GLY A 196 4.82 0.24 15.84
N ILE A 197 5.15 1.15 16.75
CA ILE A 197 4.23 2.14 17.33
C ILE A 197 4.83 3.53 17.13
N TRP A 198 4.11 4.37 16.40
CA TRP A 198 4.33 5.82 16.42
C TRP A 198 3.61 6.39 17.63
N CYS A 199 4.31 7.13 18.47
CA CYS A 199 3.73 7.74 19.66
C CYS A 199 4.35 9.09 19.96
N VAL A 200 3.65 9.88 20.77
CA VAL A 200 4.17 11.10 21.38
C VAL A 200 4.23 10.91 22.88
N LEU A 201 5.39 11.20 23.45
CA LEU A 201 5.64 11.21 24.88
C LEU A 201 5.84 12.66 25.34
N PRO A 202 5.59 13.00 26.62
CA PRO A 202 5.90 14.32 27.16
C PRO A 202 7.36 14.69 26.93
N ALA A 203 7.65 15.95 26.61
CA ALA A 203 9.04 16.41 26.38
C ALA A 203 9.95 16.25 27.61
N THR A 204 9.37 16.19 28.80
CA THR A 204 10.08 15.93 30.06
C THR A 204 10.27 14.44 30.37
N PHE A 205 9.77 13.53 29.52
CA PHE A 205 9.90 12.10 29.73
C PHE A 205 11.37 11.66 29.55
N PRO A 206 11.88 10.76 30.39
CA PRO A 206 13.23 10.21 30.25
C PRO A 206 13.51 9.63 28.86
N GLU A 207 14.50 10.16 28.17
CA GLU A 207 14.89 9.71 26.83
C GLU A 207 16.21 8.93 26.86
N ASN A 208 17.32 9.56 26.46
CA ASN A 208 18.61 8.89 26.29
C ASN A 208 19.56 9.20 27.47
N TYR A 209 20.13 8.14 28.06
CA TYR A 209 21.17 8.21 29.08
C TYR A 209 22.48 7.64 28.56
N VAL A 210 23.60 8.31 28.85
CA VAL A 210 24.93 7.82 28.48
C VAL A 210 25.65 7.30 29.72
N LEU A 211 25.76 5.97 29.83
CA LEU A 211 26.53 5.32 30.87
C LEU A 211 28.01 5.29 30.48
N LYS A 212 28.88 5.71 31.40
CA LYS A 212 30.33 5.54 31.24
C LYS A 212 30.73 4.16 31.74
N THR A 213 31.54 3.44 30.97
CA THR A 213 32.02 2.12 31.34
C THR A 213 33.53 2.10 31.50
N THR A 214 34.03 1.09 32.22
CA THR A 214 35.46 0.82 32.36
C THR A 214 36.04 0.04 31.16
N ASN A 215 35.21 -0.39 30.21
CA ASN A 215 35.66 -1.13 29.03
C ASN A 215 36.30 -0.18 28.01
N PRO A 216 37.61 -0.33 27.69
CA PRO A 216 38.30 0.55 26.75
C PRO A 216 37.69 0.56 25.34
N LYS A 217 37.06 -0.55 24.92
CA LYS A 217 36.43 -0.69 23.60
C LYS A 217 35.04 -0.07 23.52
N LYS A 218 34.36 0.09 24.67
CA LYS A 218 33.01 0.69 24.77
C LYS A 218 32.94 1.64 25.96
N PRO A 219 33.71 2.74 25.95
CA PRO A 219 33.81 3.64 27.11
C PRO A 219 32.49 4.35 27.43
N LYS A 220 31.56 4.41 26.47
CA LYS A 220 30.22 4.97 26.62
C LYS A 220 29.19 4.00 26.04
N VAL A 221 28.07 3.84 26.73
CA VAL A 221 26.90 3.09 26.27
C VAL A 221 25.68 3.99 26.38
N THR A 222 25.03 4.25 25.25
CA THR A 222 23.77 5.00 25.21
C THR A 222 22.60 4.05 25.44
N ILE A 223 21.73 4.40 26.38
CA ILE A 223 20.49 3.68 26.68
C ILE A 223 19.33 4.61 26.36
N SER A 224 18.47 4.17 25.44
CA SER A 224 17.14 4.76 25.28
C SER A 224 16.23 4.18 26.35
N TYR A 225 15.81 5.00 27.32
CA TYR A 225 14.94 4.55 28.40
C TYR A 225 13.57 4.01 27.90
N PRO A 226 12.87 4.65 26.94
CA PRO A 226 11.64 4.09 26.37
C PRO A 226 11.87 2.72 25.72
N GLY A 227 12.97 2.58 24.97
CA GLY A 227 13.33 1.31 24.34
C GLY A 227 13.67 0.22 25.37
N ALA A 228 14.45 0.57 26.39
CA ALA A 228 14.82 -0.35 27.47
C ALA A 228 13.59 -0.81 28.26
N MET A 229 12.67 0.10 28.59
CA MET A 229 11.40 -0.22 29.27
C MET A 229 10.59 -1.26 28.49
N LEU A 230 10.40 -1.04 27.18
CA LEU A 230 9.67 -2.00 26.34
C LEU A 230 10.43 -3.33 26.20
N ASN A 231 11.75 -3.30 26.13
CA ASN A 231 12.56 -4.52 26.03
C ASN A 231 12.57 -5.36 27.31
N VAL A 232 12.46 -4.73 28.49
CA VAL A 232 12.23 -5.46 29.76
C VAL A 232 10.89 -6.17 29.72
N MET A 233 9.81 -5.50 29.29
CA MET A 233 8.50 -6.13 29.10
C MET A 233 8.59 -7.32 28.12
N VAL A 234 9.26 -7.14 26.98
CA VAL A 234 9.42 -8.23 26.00
C VAL A 234 10.16 -9.42 26.61
N LYS A 235 11.20 -9.17 27.40
CA LYS A 235 11.94 -10.21 28.11
C LYS A 235 11.06 -10.94 29.12
N ASP A 236 10.31 -10.22 29.94
CA ASP A 236 9.56 -10.83 31.05
C ASP A 236 8.36 -11.65 30.57
N PHE A 237 7.71 -11.25 29.46
CA PHE A 237 6.49 -11.91 28.98
C PHE A 237 6.70 -12.84 27.78
N PHE A 238 7.79 -12.71 27.02
CA PHE A 238 7.95 -13.40 25.73
C PHE A 238 9.29 -14.15 25.59
N THR A 239 10.02 -14.39 26.70
CA THR A 239 11.20 -15.26 26.68
C THR A 239 10.80 -16.74 26.59
N ASN A 240 11.48 -17.48 25.73
CA ASN A 240 11.33 -18.94 25.67
C ASN A 240 12.34 -19.59 26.63
N ASP A 241 11.88 -19.97 27.82
CA ASP A 241 12.69 -20.67 28.82
C ASP A 241 12.84 -22.19 28.57
N GLN A 242 12.23 -22.69 27.49
CA GLN A 242 12.22 -24.11 27.13
C GLN A 242 13.12 -24.42 25.93
N TYR A 243 13.86 -23.44 25.41
CA TYR A 243 14.69 -23.61 24.22
C TYR A 243 15.76 -24.69 24.47
N GLN A 244 15.79 -25.73 23.65
CA GLN A 244 16.74 -26.83 23.76
C GLN A 244 17.73 -26.80 22.60
N GLU A 245 19.01 -26.98 22.92
CA GLU A 245 20.10 -26.98 21.95
C GLU A 245 20.90 -28.27 22.09
N LEU A 246 21.18 -28.92 20.97
CA LEU A 246 22.00 -30.13 20.92
C LEU A 246 23.45 -29.74 21.22
N VAL A 247 23.99 -30.19 22.35
CA VAL A 247 25.36 -29.89 22.79
C VAL A 247 26.36 -30.98 22.41
N ASP A 248 25.89 -32.23 22.33
CA ASP A 248 26.69 -33.36 21.90
C ASP A 248 25.89 -34.22 20.89
N PRO A 249 26.25 -34.17 19.59
CA PRO A 249 25.60 -34.97 18.56
C PRO A 249 25.82 -36.49 18.68
N GLU A 250 26.91 -36.94 19.30
CA GLU A 250 27.22 -38.38 19.42
C GLU A 250 26.36 -39.03 20.50
N THR A 251 26.19 -38.34 21.63
CA THR A 251 25.37 -38.82 22.77
C THR A 251 23.93 -38.34 22.73
N MET A 252 23.58 -37.47 21.76
CA MET A 252 22.26 -36.82 21.64
C MET A 252 21.87 -36.03 22.90
N GLU A 253 22.85 -35.39 23.55
CA GLU A 253 22.65 -34.57 24.74
C GLU A 253 22.12 -33.18 24.35
N TYR A 254 21.05 -32.74 25.03
CA TYR A 254 20.46 -31.42 24.85
C TYR A 254 20.54 -30.60 26.13
N LYS A 255 20.84 -29.31 26.00
CA LYS A 255 20.81 -28.35 27.10
C LYS A 255 19.66 -27.37 26.93
N VAL A 256 18.90 -27.17 28.00
CA VAL A 256 17.85 -26.14 28.06
C VAL A 256 18.51 -24.78 28.36
N ARG A 257 18.08 -23.74 27.66
CA ARG A 257 18.45 -22.35 27.93
C ARG A 257 17.27 -21.41 27.65
N SER A 258 17.28 -20.26 28.30
CA SER A 258 16.38 -19.15 27.96
C SER A 258 16.84 -18.49 26.66
N GLU A 259 15.93 -18.31 25.72
CA GLU A 259 16.19 -17.65 24.44
C GLU A 259 15.16 -16.54 24.20
N ASN A 260 15.66 -15.33 23.93
CA ASN A 260 14.86 -14.21 23.46
C ASN A 260 15.74 -13.26 22.64
N SER A 261 15.39 -13.08 21.37
CA SER A 261 16.08 -12.17 20.45
C SER A 261 15.15 -11.08 19.90
N ILE A 262 14.12 -10.72 20.65
CA ILE A 262 13.12 -9.73 20.26
C ILE A 262 13.44 -8.42 20.97
N PHE A 263 13.67 -7.36 20.20
CA PHE A 263 14.00 -6.05 20.72
C PHE A 263 13.26 -4.95 19.95
N PHE A 264 12.66 -4.02 20.68
CA PHE A 264 12.33 -2.70 20.17
C PHE A 264 13.60 -1.86 20.02
N GLU A 265 13.70 -1.20 18.89
CA GLU A 265 14.63 -0.09 18.64
C GLU A 265 13.82 1.20 18.60
N VAL A 266 14.34 2.28 19.18
CA VAL A 266 13.71 3.61 19.12
C VAL A 266 14.37 4.40 18.00
N ASP A 267 13.54 4.97 17.12
CA ASP A 267 13.94 5.92 16.08
C ASP A 267 13.23 7.26 16.34
N GLY A 268 13.95 8.37 16.16
CA GLY A 268 13.55 9.69 16.63
C GLY A 268 14.50 10.28 17.71
N PRO A 269 14.13 11.41 18.33
CA PRO A 269 12.85 12.12 18.21
C PRO A 269 12.71 12.82 16.85
N TYR A 270 11.46 13.10 16.47
CA TYR A 270 11.12 13.78 15.21
C TYR A 270 10.49 15.15 15.46
N LEU A 271 10.57 16.02 14.47
CA LEU A 271 10.00 17.37 14.53
C LEU A 271 8.48 17.35 14.44
N ALA A 272 7.95 16.62 13.46
CA ALA A 272 6.53 16.60 13.16
C ALA A 272 6.09 15.26 12.58
N MET A 273 4.83 14.90 12.86
CA MET A 273 4.15 13.76 12.25
C MET A 273 2.73 14.19 11.85
N ILE A 274 2.38 13.99 10.58
CA ILE A 274 1.08 14.34 10.02
C ILE A 274 0.32 13.04 9.71
N LEU A 275 -0.86 12.88 10.30
CA LEU A 275 -1.76 11.75 10.08
C LEU A 275 -3.07 12.24 9.45
N PRO A 276 -3.52 11.63 8.34
CA PRO A 276 -4.79 12.00 7.73
C PRO A 276 -5.97 11.33 8.46
N ALA A 277 -7.15 11.93 8.33
CA ALA A 277 -8.40 11.39 8.85
C ALA A 277 -9.30 10.85 7.73
N SER A 278 -10.16 9.89 8.07
CA SER A 278 -11.17 9.35 7.15
C SER A 278 -12.31 10.35 6.94
N LYS A 279 -12.94 10.31 5.76
CA LYS A 279 -14.22 11.00 5.52
C LYS A 279 -15.39 10.32 6.24
N GLU A 280 -15.27 9.03 6.53
CA GLU A 280 -16.28 8.25 7.23
C GLU A 280 -16.04 8.33 8.74
N GLU A 281 -17.09 8.68 9.48
CA GLU A 281 -17.09 8.78 10.94
C GLU A 281 -16.65 7.46 11.59
N GLY A 282 -15.82 7.56 12.63
CA GLY A 282 -15.32 6.41 13.38
C GLY A 282 -14.32 5.51 12.64
N LYS A 283 -14.02 5.77 11.36
CA LYS A 283 -12.99 5.02 10.62
C LYS A 283 -11.65 5.76 10.66
N LYS A 284 -10.57 5.03 10.91
CA LYS A 284 -9.19 5.55 10.84
C LYS A 284 -8.53 5.16 9.53
N LEU A 285 -7.74 6.06 8.94
CA LEU A 285 -6.90 5.76 7.79
C LEU A 285 -5.58 5.16 8.25
N LYS A 286 -5.46 3.83 8.18
CA LYS A 286 -4.24 3.13 8.55
C LYS A 286 -3.15 3.25 7.48
N LYS A 287 -1.89 3.15 7.90
CA LYS A 287 -0.68 3.13 7.06
C LYS A 287 -0.51 4.36 6.16
N ARG A 288 -0.98 5.53 6.62
CA ARG A 288 -0.81 6.81 5.92
C ARG A 288 -0.28 7.85 6.91
N TYR A 289 0.95 8.31 6.70
CA TYR A 289 1.57 9.33 7.55
C TYR A 289 2.79 9.95 6.87
N ALA A 290 3.12 11.18 7.27
CA ALA A 290 4.34 11.90 6.90
C ALA A 290 5.08 12.29 8.17
N VAL A 291 6.40 12.06 8.22
CA VAL A 291 7.26 12.32 9.39
C VAL A 291 8.44 13.16 8.95
N PHE A 292 8.79 14.18 9.74
CA PHE A 292 9.85 15.13 9.44
C PHE A 292 10.93 15.15 10.54
N ASN A 293 12.18 15.27 10.13
CA ASN A 293 13.32 15.49 11.00
C ASN A 293 13.39 16.96 11.46
N PHE A 294 14.21 17.24 12.48
CA PHE A 294 14.45 18.59 13.00
C PHE A 294 15.13 19.55 12.02
N ASP A 295 15.84 19.03 11.02
CA ASP A 295 16.40 19.82 9.92
C ASP A 295 15.35 20.17 8.84
N GLY A 296 14.10 19.76 9.03
CA GLY A 296 13.00 19.95 8.08
C GLY A 296 12.96 18.92 6.94
N SER A 297 13.91 17.98 6.88
CA SER A 297 13.90 16.93 5.87
C SER A 297 12.81 15.89 6.14
N LEU A 298 12.25 15.34 5.06
CA LEU A 298 11.25 14.28 5.14
C LEU A 298 11.91 12.95 5.55
N ALA A 299 11.60 12.46 6.75
CA ALA A 299 12.13 11.22 7.30
C ALA A 299 11.41 9.99 6.72
N GLU A 300 10.07 9.99 6.75
CA GLU A 300 9.25 8.91 6.23
C GLU A 300 7.96 9.45 5.62
N LEU A 301 7.54 8.87 4.50
CA LEU A 301 6.26 9.15 3.86
C LEU A 301 5.64 7.85 3.38
N LYS A 302 4.51 7.47 3.99
CA LYS A 302 3.89 6.16 3.77
C LYS A 302 2.44 6.28 3.32
N GLY A 303 2.05 5.45 2.36
CA GLY A 303 0.66 5.24 1.94
C GLY A 303 -0.01 6.37 1.16
N PHE A 304 0.64 7.53 1.01
CA PHE A 304 0.16 8.65 0.21
C PHE A 304 0.41 8.45 -1.29
N GLU A 305 -0.44 9.06 -2.10
CA GLU A 305 -0.49 8.97 -3.55
C GLU A 305 0.83 9.44 -4.21
N VAL A 306 1.54 10.41 -3.64
CA VAL A 306 2.86 10.88 -4.11
C VAL A 306 3.94 9.78 -4.19
N LYS A 307 3.89 8.73 -3.36
CA LYS A 307 4.84 7.59 -3.40
C LYS A 307 4.36 6.45 -4.30
N ARG A 308 3.15 6.51 -4.87
CA ARG A 308 2.59 5.42 -5.66
C ARG A 308 2.96 5.57 -7.14
N ASN A 309 3.29 4.44 -7.77
CA ASN A 309 3.53 4.36 -9.21
C ASN A 309 2.19 4.46 -9.96
N GLY A 310 1.72 5.69 -10.19
CA GLY A 310 0.42 6.00 -10.77
C GLY A 310 -0.33 7.04 -9.92
N GLU A 311 -1.64 7.19 -10.14
CA GLU A 311 -2.52 8.23 -9.55
C GLU A 311 -2.54 9.54 -10.35
N LEU A 312 -3.40 10.45 -9.90
CA LEU A 312 -3.63 11.78 -10.48
C LEU A 312 -2.48 12.71 -10.09
N GLU A 313 -1.77 13.28 -11.08
CA GLU A 313 -0.56 14.06 -10.84
C GLU A 313 -0.81 15.30 -9.98
N LEU A 314 -1.93 16.00 -10.18
CA LEU A 314 -2.41 17.08 -9.32
C LEU A 314 -2.36 16.73 -7.83
N ILE A 315 -2.81 15.53 -7.46
CA ILE A 315 -2.82 15.09 -6.05
C ILE A 315 -1.40 14.86 -5.54
N LYS A 316 -0.51 14.36 -6.40
CA LYS A 316 0.90 14.12 -6.05
C LYS A 316 1.61 15.44 -5.79
N ILE A 317 1.42 16.44 -6.68
CA ILE A 317 2.01 17.77 -6.54
C ILE A 317 1.42 18.51 -5.32
N PHE A 318 0.10 18.45 -5.14
CA PHE A 318 -0.56 18.98 -3.94
C PHE A 318 0.01 18.36 -2.66
N GLN A 319 0.16 17.03 -2.62
CA GLN A 319 0.72 16.34 -1.44
C GLN A 319 2.17 16.74 -1.15
N SER A 320 3.02 16.82 -2.17
CA SER A 320 4.40 17.27 -2.00
C SER A 320 4.47 18.66 -1.38
N SER A 321 3.67 19.60 -1.89
CA SER A 321 3.68 21.00 -1.41
C SER A 321 3.01 21.19 -0.05
N VAL A 322 1.90 20.47 0.23
CA VAL A 322 1.17 20.62 1.50
C VAL A 322 1.96 20.06 2.68
N PHE A 323 2.67 18.93 2.52
CA PHE A 323 3.42 18.32 3.62
C PHE A 323 4.55 19.21 4.14
N GLU A 324 5.28 19.88 3.25
CA GLU A 324 6.30 20.86 3.65
C GLU A 324 5.67 22.09 4.33
N ALA A 325 4.47 22.50 3.90
CA ALA A 325 3.77 23.64 4.49
C ALA A 325 3.33 23.40 5.96
N PHE A 326 3.16 22.14 6.39
CA PHE A 326 2.88 21.82 7.81
C PHE A 326 4.03 22.19 8.75
N LEU A 327 5.24 22.44 8.24
CA LEU A 327 6.39 22.89 9.05
C LEU A 327 6.40 24.41 9.30
N LYS A 328 5.44 25.15 8.72
CA LYS A 328 5.34 26.61 8.86
C LYS A 328 4.42 26.97 10.03
N GLY A 329 4.61 28.18 10.56
CA GLY A 329 3.85 28.70 11.71
C GLY A 329 4.48 28.34 13.06
N LYS A 330 4.13 29.10 14.10
CA LYS A 330 4.56 28.88 15.49
C LYS A 330 3.45 28.30 16.36
N THR A 331 2.19 28.43 15.93
CA THR A 331 1.01 27.86 16.58
C THR A 331 0.31 26.88 15.66
N LEU A 332 -0.57 26.03 16.22
CA LEU A 332 -1.37 25.10 15.41
C LEU A 332 -2.27 25.83 14.41
N GLU A 333 -2.81 26.99 14.80
CA GLU A 333 -3.65 27.83 13.96
C GLU A 333 -2.86 28.47 12.79
N GLU A 334 -1.65 28.96 13.06
CA GLU A 334 -0.75 29.47 12.02
C GLU A 334 -0.31 28.37 11.04
N CYS A 335 -0.05 27.16 11.55
CA CYS A 335 0.26 25.98 10.74
C CYS A 335 -0.90 25.63 9.81
N TYR A 336 -2.12 25.52 10.34
CA TYR A 336 -3.32 25.26 9.53
C TYR A 336 -3.61 26.39 8.52
N SER A 337 -3.35 27.64 8.89
CA SER A 337 -3.46 28.78 7.98
C SER A 337 -2.45 28.70 6.82
N ALA A 338 -1.22 28.21 7.08
CA ALA A 338 -0.20 28.05 6.05
C ALA A 338 -0.56 26.94 5.04
N VAL A 339 -1.08 25.80 5.51
CA VAL A 339 -1.52 24.71 4.61
C VAL A 339 -2.83 25.04 3.90
N ALA A 340 -3.72 25.83 4.51
CA ALA A 340 -4.94 26.31 3.88
C ALA A 340 -4.63 27.14 2.63
N LYS A 341 -3.65 28.05 2.68
CA LYS A 341 -3.20 28.81 1.50
C LYS A 341 -2.76 27.93 0.33
N ILE A 342 -2.12 26.79 0.60
CA ILE A 342 -1.75 25.81 -0.44
C ILE A 342 -2.99 25.16 -1.02
N ALA A 343 -3.95 24.77 -0.18
CA ALA A 343 -5.22 24.19 -0.64
C ALA A 343 -6.02 25.18 -1.50
N ASP A 344 -6.15 26.43 -1.05
CA ASP A 344 -6.85 27.49 -1.76
C ASP A 344 -6.23 27.75 -3.13
N TYR A 345 -4.89 27.86 -3.22
CA TYR A 345 -4.19 28.01 -4.50
C TYR A 345 -4.55 26.89 -5.50
N TRP A 346 -4.49 25.63 -5.07
CA TRP A 346 -4.79 24.51 -5.96
C TRP A 346 -6.28 24.40 -6.30
N LEU A 347 -7.17 24.81 -5.40
CA LEU A 347 -8.60 24.90 -5.68
C LEU A 347 -8.89 26.03 -6.68
N ASP A 348 -8.27 27.20 -6.53
CA ASP A 348 -8.40 28.33 -7.45
C ASP A 348 -7.95 27.96 -8.87
N VAL A 349 -6.86 27.20 -9.01
CA VAL A 349 -6.42 26.65 -10.31
C VAL A 349 -7.53 25.81 -10.95
N LEU A 350 -8.25 24.99 -10.18
CA LEU A 350 -9.34 24.16 -10.72
C LEU A 350 -10.63 24.95 -10.98
N PHE A 351 -11.02 25.86 -10.07
CA PHE A 351 -12.21 26.69 -10.22
C PHE A 351 -12.08 27.68 -11.39
N SER A 352 -10.88 28.23 -11.60
CA SER A 352 -10.55 29.03 -12.77
C SER A 352 -10.34 28.20 -14.05
N LYS A 353 -10.56 26.87 -13.98
CA LYS A 353 -10.36 25.92 -15.09
C LYS A 353 -8.98 26.02 -15.73
N ALA A 354 -7.98 26.35 -14.91
CA ALA A 354 -6.59 26.58 -15.30
C ALA A 354 -6.46 27.52 -16.51
N ALA A 355 -7.25 28.60 -16.55
CA ALA A 355 -7.31 29.53 -17.68
C ALA A 355 -5.94 30.13 -18.07
N ASN A 356 -5.06 30.34 -17.08
CA ASN A 356 -3.74 30.93 -17.28
C ASN A 356 -2.61 29.89 -17.43
N MET A 357 -2.93 28.59 -17.54
CA MET A 357 -1.96 27.50 -17.63
C MET A 357 -1.89 26.96 -19.07
N PRO A 358 -0.70 26.70 -19.64
CA PRO A 358 -0.57 26.05 -20.95
C PRO A 358 -1.17 24.64 -20.99
N ASP A 359 -1.63 24.19 -22.17
CA ASP A 359 -2.33 22.90 -22.36
C ASP A 359 -1.43 21.71 -22.01
N SER A 360 -0.15 21.78 -22.34
CA SER A 360 0.82 20.74 -22.01
C SER A 360 0.95 20.54 -20.51
N GLU A 361 1.03 21.64 -19.74
CA GLU A 361 1.14 21.63 -18.29
C GLU A 361 -0.18 21.16 -17.65
N LEU A 362 -1.31 21.62 -18.18
CA LEU A 362 -2.63 21.17 -17.75
C LEU A 362 -2.76 19.65 -17.92
N PHE A 363 -2.42 19.10 -19.08
CA PHE A 363 -2.50 17.67 -19.32
C PHE A 363 -1.62 16.86 -18.38
N GLU A 364 -0.43 17.32 -18.06
CA GLU A 364 0.40 16.67 -17.06
C GLU A 364 -0.29 16.67 -15.71
N LEU A 365 -0.78 17.83 -15.28
CA LEU A 365 -1.45 18.04 -14.00
C LEU A 365 -2.70 17.16 -13.81
N ILE A 366 -3.60 17.15 -14.79
CA ILE A 366 -4.90 16.43 -14.69
C ILE A 366 -4.86 15.00 -15.22
N SER A 367 -3.69 14.53 -15.69
CA SER A 367 -3.54 13.15 -16.12
C SER A 367 -3.47 12.20 -14.94
N GLU A 368 -4.11 11.04 -15.13
CA GLU A 368 -3.99 9.90 -14.24
C GLU A 368 -3.26 8.77 -14.97
N LYS A 369 -2.25 8.21 -14.32
CA LYS A 369 -1.50 7.05 -14.83
C LYS A 369 -1.87 5.80 -14.05
N ARG A 370 -2.24 4.73 -14.76
CA ARG A 370 -2.51 3.40 -14.18
C ARG A 370 -1.94 2.29 -15.04
N SER A 371 -1.18 1.38 -14.43
CA SER A 371 -0.65 0.19 -15.10
C SER A 371 -1.62 -0.99 -14.98
N MET A 372 -1.82 -1.71 -16.08
CA MET A 372 -2.61 -2.94 -16.11
C MET A 372 -1.72 -4.16 -15.88
N SER A 373 -2.02 -4.96 -14.85
CA SER A 373 -1.19 -6.13 -14.47
C SER A 373 -1.39 -7.37 -15.35
N ARG A 374 -2.40 -7.37 -16.21
CA ARG A 374 -2.85 -8.50 -17.05
C ARG A 374 -3.23 -7.97 -18.43
N LYS A 375 -3.41 -8.87 -19.39
CA LYS A 375 -3.89 -8.53 -20.74
C LYS A 375 -5.33 -8.03 -20.70
N LEU A 376 -5.74 -7.24 -21.68
CA LEU A 376 -7.09 -6.66 -21.73
C LEU A 376 -8.20 -7.73 -21.75
N GLU A 377 -7.99 -8.81 -22.50
CA GLU A 377 -8.94 -9.93 -22.65
C GLU A 377 -9.22 -10.64 -21.32
N GLU A 378 -8.21 -10.76 -20.45
CA GLU A 378 -8.33 -11.45 -19.16
C GLU A 378 -9.23 -10.72 -18.15
N TYR A 379 -9.50 -9.42 -18.36
CA TYR A 379 -10.41 -8.67 -17.50
C TYR A 379 -11.89 -8.91 -17.84
N GLY A 380 -12.20 -9.47 -19.02
CA GLY A 380 -13.56 -9.80 -19.45
C GLY A 380 -14.55 -8.63 -19.31
N ALA A 381 -15.61 -8.83 -18.52
CA ALA A 381 -16.69 -7.86 -18.33
C ALA A 381 -16.44 -6.83 -17.20
N GLN A 382 -15.24 -6.81 -16.59
CA GLN A 382 -14.93 -5.83 -15.55
C GLN A 382 -14.93 -4.41 -16.12
N LYS A 383 -15.41 -3.44 -15.33
CA LYS A 383 -15.39 -2.02 -15.68
C LYS A 383 -14.38 -1.28 -14.82
N SER A 384 -13.44 -0.58 -15.45
CA SER A 384 -12.51 0.34 -14.79
C SER A 384 -12.06 1.41 -15.78
N THR A 385 -11.52 2.52 -15.29
CA THR A 385 -10.96 3.59 -16.13
C THR A 385 -9.81 3.07 -17.01
N SER A 386 -8.95 2.21 -16.46
CA SER A 386 -7.86 1.56 -17.21
C SER A 386 -8.39 0.66 -18.34
N ILE A 387 -9.42 -0.14 -18.09
CA ILE A 387 -10.00 -1.04 -19.11
C ILE A 387 -10.62 -0.22 -20.25
N SER A 388 -11.37 0.83 -19.92
CA SER A 388 -11.96 1.72 -20.93
C SER A 388 -10.89 2.46 -21.73
N THR A 389 -9.83 2.93 -21.08
CA THR A 389 -8.69 3.57 -21.75
C THR A 389 -8.00 2.60 -22.70
N ALA A 390 -7.72 1.37 -22.26
CA ALA A 390 -7.11 0.33 -23.09
C ALA A 390 -7.98 -0.04 -24.30
N LYS A 391 -9.30 -0.19 -24.12
CA LYS A 391 -10.24 -0.41 -25.23
C LYS A 391 -10.21 0.73 -26.25
N ARG A 392 -10.19 1.99 -25.79
CA ARG A 392 -10.08 3.17 -26.64
C ARG A 392 -8.73 3.25 -27.36
N LEU A 393 -7.64 2.89 -26.69
CA LEU A 393 -6.32 2.78 -27.32
C LEU A 393 -6.26 1.70 -28.40
N ALA A 394 -6.85 0.52 -28.16
CA ALA A 394 -6.95 -0.54 -29.15
C ALA A 394 -7.77 -0.10 -30.37
N GLU A 395 -8.88 0.61 -30.13
CA GLU A 395 -9.73 1.16 -31.18
C GLU A 395 -8.99 2.22 -32.02
N PHE A 396 -8.23 3.10 -31.37
CA PHE A 396 -7.52 4.23 -32.00
C PHE A 396 -6.22 3.83 -32.69
N LEU A 397 -5.38 3.02 -32.05
CA LEU A 397 -4.03 2.66 -32.50
C LEU A 397 -3.91 1.22 -33.00
N GLY A 398 -4.98 0.43 -32.92
CA GLY A 398 -5.03 -0.98 -33.30
C GLY A 398 -4.77 -1.94 -32.14
N ASP A 399 -5.25 -3.18 -32.29
CA ASP A 399 -5.21 -4.22 -31.25
C ASP A 399 -3.81 -4.62 -30.80
N GLN A 400 -2.77 -4.33 -31.58
CA GLN A 400 -1.38 -4.63 -31.21
C GLN A 400 -0.95 -3.92 -29.91
N MET A 401 -1.51 -2.74 -29.62
CA MET A 401 -1.16 -1.97 -28.41
C MET A 401 -1.61 -2.61 -27.10
N VAL A 402 -2.55 -3.57 -27.14
CA VAL A 402 -3.16 -4.18 -25.94
C VAL A 402 -2.89 -5.68 -25.81
N LYS A 403 -2.01 -6.24 -26.65
CA LYS A 403 -1.69 -7.68 -26.67
C LYS A 403 -0.90 -8.14 -25.43
N ASP A 404 -0.08 -7.26 -24.88
CA ASP A 404 0.82 -7.56 -23.78
C ASP A 404 0.30 -7.05 -22.43
N ALA A 405 0.69 -7.74 -21.36
CA ALA A 405 0.45 -7.27 -20.00
C ALA A 405 1.39 -6.10 -19.69
N GLY A 406 1.00 -5.26 -18.72
CA GLY A 406 1.81 -4.11 -18.30
C GLY A 406 1.48 -2.79 -18.98
N LEU A 407 0.43 -2.73 -19.82
CA LEU A 407 0.01 -1.50 -20.49
C LEU A 407 -0.19 -0.35 -19.49
N SER A 408 0.52 0.74 -19.73
CA SER A 408 0.40 1.98 -18.95
C SER A 408 -0.68 2.87 -19.56
N CYS A 409 -1.86 2.89 -18.95
CA CYS A 409 -2.96 3.75 -19.35
C CYS A 409 -2.77 5.16 -18.75
N LYS A 410 -2.50 6.15 -19.59
CA LYS A 410 -2.54 7.58 -19.23
C LYS A 410 -3.84 8.18 -19.78
N PHE A 411 -4.71 8.69 -18.92
CA PHE A 411 -6.02 9.20 -19.30
C PHE A 411 -6.44 10.44 -18.53
N VAL A 412 -7.41 11.17 -19.09
CA VAL A 412 -8.19 12.24 -18.45
C VAL A 412 -9.66 11.80 -18.32
N ILE A 413 -10.42 12.45 -17.45
CA ILE A 413 -11.86 12.18 -17.30
C ILE A 413 -12.65 13.26 -18.01
N SER A 414 -13.50 12.85 -18.96
CA SER A 414 -14.33 13.77 -19.72
C SER A 414 -15.68 14.04 -19.08
N LYS A 415 -16.25 15.25 -19.22
CA LYS A 415 -17.59 15.55 -18.71
C LYS A 415 -18.67 14.75 -19.45
N LYS A 416 -18.54 14.63 -20.77
CA LYS A 416 -19.48 13.89 -21.61
C LYS A 416 -19.07 12.40 -21.75
N PRO A 417 -20.04 11.49 -21.93
CA PRO A 417 -21.49 11.71 -21.85
C PRO A 417 -21.95 11.97 -20.40
N GLU A 418 -22.80 12.98 -20.21
CA GLU A 418 -23.33 13.34 -18.89
C GLU A 418 -24.15 12.20 -18.28
N GLY A 419 -24.10 12.06 -16.95
CA GLY A 419 -24.73 10.96 -16.23
C GLY A 419 -24.05 9.60 -16.39
N ALA A 420 -23.06 9.45 -17.29
CA ALA A 420 -22.32 8.20 -17.42
C ALA A 420 -21.32 8.00 -16.26
N PRO A 421 -21.11 6.74 -15.83
CA PRO A 421 -20.10 6.43 -14.81
C PRO A 421 -18.71 6.90 -15.23
N VAL A 422 -17.88 7.33 -14.26
CA VAL A 422 -16.48 7.77 -14.48
C VAL A 422 -15.68 6.75 -15.31
N THR A 423 -15.93 5.46 -15.12
CA THR A 423 -15.27 4.39 -15.88
C THR A 423 -15.49 4.48 -17.39
N GLU A 424 -16.62 5.01 -17.85
CA GLU A 424 -16.96 5.15 -19.28
C GLU A 424 -16.49 6.50 -19.86
N ARG A 425 -16.02 7.42 -19.01
CA ARG A 425 -15.60 8.77 -19.37
C ARG A 425 -14.07 8.95 -19.45
N ALA A 426 -13.30 7.88 -19.28
CA ALA A 426 -11.83 7.94 -19.31
C ALA A 426 -11.27 8.03 -20.75
N ILE A 427 -10.74 9.19 -21.15
CA ILE A 427 -10.19 9.46 -22.49
C ILE A 427 -8.66 9.31 -22.47
N PRO A 428 -8.05 8.49 -23.36
CA PRO A 428 -6.60 8.37 -23.45
C PRO A 428 -5.95 9.70 -23.83
N LEU A 429 -4.84 10.09 -23.20
CA LEU A 429 -4.16 11.36 -23.54
C LEU A 429 -3.61 11.37 -24.98
N THR A 430 -3.23 10.22 -25.51
CA THR A 430 -2.62 10.08 -26.84
C THR A 430 -3.52 10.60 -27.96
N ILE A 431 -4.84 10.68 -27.76
CA ILE A 431 -5.74 11.25 -28.78
C ILE A 431 -5.51 12.75 -29.00
N PHE A 432 -5.02 13.47 -27.98
CA PHE A 432 -4.77 14.90 -28.08
C PHE A 432 -3.48 15.22 -28.85
N GLU A 433 -2.61 14.23 -29.06
CA GLU A 433 -1.42 14.30 -29.91
C GLU A 433 -1.70 13.88 -31.36
N ALA A 434 -2.85 13.24 -31.62
CA ALA A 434 -3.22 12.76 -32.95
C ALA A 434 -3.54 13.89 -33.94
N GLU A 435 -3.49 13.57 -35.24
CA GLU A 435 -3.93 14.45 -36.32
C GLU A 435 -5.38 14.92 -36.11
N ALA A 436 -5.68 16.15 -36.52
CA ALA A 436 -6.97 16.79 -36.24
C ALA A 436 -8.17 15.96 -36.72
N GLY A 437 -8.13 15.37 -37.92
CA GLY A 437 -9.23 14.55 -38.44
C GLY A 437 -9.50 13.31 -37.57
N VAL A 438 -8.45 12.60 -37.18
CA VAL A 438 -8.50 11.40 -36.34
C VAL A 438 -8.99 11.74 -34.93
N LYS A 439 -8.44 12.81 -34.33
CA LYS A 439 -8.84 13.35 -33.03
C LYS A 439 -10.34 13.66 -33.00
N LYS A 440 -10.84 14.40 -33.99
CA LYS A 440 -12.26 14.76 -34.09
C LYS A 440 -13.16 13.54 -34.21
N HIS A 441 -12.78 12.57 -35.05
CA HIS A 441 -13.55 11.34 -35.25
C HIS A 441 -13.75 10.56 -33.94
N TYR A 442 -12.66 10.24 -33.24
CA TYR A 442 -12.73 9.44 -32.02
C TYR A 442 -13.32 10.21 -30.83
N LEU A 443 -13.02 11.50 -30.67
CA LEU A 443 -13.61 12.29 -29.59
C LEU A 443 -15.14 12.41 -29.74
N ARG A 444 -15.67 12.64 -30.95
CA ARG A 444 -17.13 12.63 -31.19
C ARG A 444 -17.77 11.31 -30.79
N LYS A 445 -17.12 10.20 -31.14
CA LYS A 445 -17.59 8.84 -30.80
C LYS A 445 -17.56 8.57 -29.30
N TRP A 446 -16.45 8.86 -28.63
CA TRP A 446 -16.26 8.55 -27.21
C TRP A 446 -17.04 9.46 -26.28
N LEU A 447 -17.20 10.74 -26.64
CA LEU A 447 -18.02 11.71 -25.91
C LEU A 447 -19.52 11.58 -26.21
N LYS A 448 -19.90 10.71 -27.18
CA LYS A 448 -21.26 10.57 -27.72
C LYS A 448 -21.85 11.91 -28.18
N ALA A 449 -21.01 12.74 -28.80
CA ALA A 449 -21.34 14.10 -29.21
C ALA A 449 -21.04 14.30 -30.70
N PRO A 450 -21.87 13.75 -31.63
CA PRO A 450 -21.59 13.77 -33.06
C PRO A 450 -21.56 15.18 -33.67
N GLY A 451 -22.30 16.13 -33.08
CA GLY A 451 -22.35 17.53 -33.51
C GLY A 451 -21.24 18.45 -32.97
N MET A 452 -20.29 17.91 -32.19
CA MET A 452 -19.21 18.70 -31.59
C MET A 452 -18.20 19.16 -32.65
N ASN A 453 -17.99 20.48 -32.77
CA ASN A 453 -17.10 21.10 -33.75
C ASN A 453 -15.86 21.75 -33.13
N SER A 454 -16.00 22.23 -31.88
CA SER A 454 -14.88 22.68 -31.04
C SER A 454 -14.38 21.52 -30.19
N PHE A 455 -13.06 21.44 -30.01
CA PHE A 455 -12.38 20.42 -29.22
C PHE A 455 -11.37 21.05 -28.26
N ASP A 456 -11.64 22.30 -27.87
CA ASP A 456 -10.89 22.96 -26.81
C ASP A 456 -11.11 22.19 -25.50
N ILE A 457 -10.01 21.97 -24.79
CA ILE A 457 -9.96 21.17 -23.58
C ILE A 457 -10.58 21.94 -22.40
N ARG A 458 -10.55 23.29 -22.44
CA ARG A 458 -11.02 24.17 -21.35
C ARG A 458 -12.44 24.72 -21.52
N GLU A 459 -13.05 24.56 -22.70
CA GLU A 459 -14.00 25.55 -23.27
C GLU A 459 -14.93 26.26 -22.26
N ILE A 460 -14.67 27.57 -22.12
CA ILE A 460 -15.36 28.57 -21.30
C ILE A 460 -16.45 29.22 -22.17
N LEU A 461 -17.68 29.30 -21.66
CA LEU A 461 -18.60 30.38 -22.02
C LEU A 461 -19.06 30.98 -20.69
N ASP A 462 -18.34 32.01 -20.24
CA ASP A 462 -18.80 32.87 -19.16
C ASP A 462 -19.09 34.24 -19.79
N TRP A 463 -20.36 34.47 -20.09
CA TRP A 463 -20.94 35.80 -20.03
C TRP A 463 -22.39 35.64 -19.59
N GLU A 464 -22.65 36.00 -18.34
CA GLU A 464 -23.96 36.42 -17.85
C GLU A 464 -24.52 37.54 -18.74
N TYR A 465 -25.06 37.24 -19.92
CA TYR A 465 -26.10 38.07 -20.54
C TYR A 465 -26.82 37.53 -21.79
N TYR A 466 -26.44 36.40 -22.42
CA TYR A 466 -27.13 35.98 -23.67
C TYR A 466 -27.53 34.49 -23.75
N ILE A 467 -28.82 34.27 -23.50
CA ILE A 467 -29.78 33.42 -24.24
C ILE A 467 -29.40 31.94 -24.45
N GLU A 468 -29.94 31.08 -23.57
CA GLU A 468 -30.54 29.72 -23.71
C GLU A 468 -30.20 28.73 -24.87
N GLN A 469 -29.22 28.95 -25.75
CA GLN A 469 -28.97 28.08 -26.92
C GLN A 469 -27.49 27.72 -27.19
N LEU A 470 -26.56 27.99 -26.26
CA LEU A 470 -25.14 27.66 -26.42
C LEU A 470 -24.57 26.96 -25.17
N PHE A 471 -25.16 25.83 -24.80
CA PHE A 471 -24.65 24.99 -23.71
C PHE A 471 -23.58 23.98 -24.20
N LEU A 472 -22.44 24.00 -23.51
CA LEU A 472 -21.57 22.85 -23.19
C LEU A 472 -20.79 22.17 -24.33
N PHE A 473 -19.56 22.62 -24.53
CA PHE A 473 -18.51 21.83 -25.21
C PHE A 473 -17.25 21.65 -24.34
N GLN A 474 -17.42 21.49 -23.02
CA GLN A 474 -16.30 21.11 -22.15
C GLN A 474 -15.94 19.63 -22.32
N ILE A 475 -14.69 19.37 -22.72
CA ILE A 475 -14.16 18.01 -22.76
C ILE A 475 -13.92 17.52 -21.34
N LEU A 476 -13.25 18.30 -20.48
CA LEU A 476 -12.88 17.89 -19.12
C LEU A 476 -14.02 17.97 -18.12
N ASP A 477 -14.06 17.00 -17.19
CA ASP A 477 -14.93 17.04 -16.01
C ASP A 477 -14.24 17.75 -14.85
N TRP A 478 -14.32 19.08 -14.79
CA TRP A 478 -13.71 19.87 -13.72
C TRP A 478 -14.26 19.53 -12.33
N GLU A 479 -15.55 19.22 -12.22
CA GLU A 479 -16.19 18.82 -10.96
C GLU A 479 -15.55 17.54 -10.39
N TYR A 480 -15.28 16.55 -11.25
CA TYR A 480 -14.55 15.35 -10.84
C TYR A 480 -13.17 15.67 -10.23
N TYR A 481 -12.40 16.56 -10.86
CA TYR A 481 -11.07 16.93 -10.36
C TYR A 481 -11.14 17.75 -9.06
N ILE A 482 -12.11 18.66 -8.95
CA ILE A 482 -12.40 19.44 -7.73
C ILE A 482 -12.79 18.51 -6.59
N GLU A 483 -13.68 17.53 -6.83
CA GLU A 483 -14.09 16.57 -5.80
C GLU A 483 -12.92 15.68 -5.34
N ARG A 484 -12.05 15.27 -6.28
CA ARG A 484 -10.83 14.50 -5.97
C ARG A 484 -9.87 15.31 -5.09
N LEU A 485 -9.59 16.56 -5.45
CA LEU A 485 -8.70 17.44 -4.68
C LEU A 485 -9.33 17.82 -3.33
N GLY A 486 -10.58 18.28 -3.31
CA GLY A 486 -11.33 18.57 -2.09
C GLY A 486 -11.42 17.36 -1.16
N GLY A 487 -11.51 16.16 -1.73
CA GLY A 487 -11.39 14.92 -0.98
C GLY A 487 -10.04 14.69 -0.31
N CYS A 488 -8.96 15.13 -0.93
CA CYS A 488 -7.62 15.12 -0.36
C CYS A 488 -7.48 16.17 0.75
N VAL A 489 -7.93 17.41 0.48
CA VAL A 489 -7.96 18.53 1.42
C VAL A 489 -8.71 18.15 2.69
N MET A 490 -9.88 17.52 2.58
CA MET A 490 -10.64 17.06 3.74
C MET A 490 -9.85 16.06 4.60
N LYS A 491 -9.25 15.06 3.97
CA LYS A 491 -8.54 13.99 4.68
C LYS A 491 -7.26 14.49 5.35
N ILE A 492 -6.53 15.42 4.72
CA ILE A 492 -5.20 15.85 5.18
C ILE A 492 -5.28 17.10 6.06
N ILE A 493 -6.23 18.01 5.80
CA ILE A 493 -6.28 19.33 6.42
C ILE A 493 -7.54 19.47 7.29
N THR A 494 -8.73 19.48 6.70
CA THR A 494 -9.91 20.03 7.41
C THR A 494 -10.47 19.09 8.48
N ILE A 495 -10.52 17.78 8.22
CA ILE A 495 -11.01 16.82 9.22
C ILE A 495 -10.00 16.68 10.37
N PRO A 496 -8.68 16.52 10.12
CA PRO A 496 -7.70 16.58 11.20
C PRO A 496 -7.75 17.87 12.03
N ALA A 497 -7.88 19.04 11.39
CA ALA A 497 -8.01 20.32 12.08
C ALA A 497 -9.22 20.34 13.03
N ALA A 498 -10.38 19.89 12.55
CA ALA A 498 -11.60 19.83 13.36
C ALA A 498 -11.47 18.88 14.57
N LEU A 499 -10.68 17.81 14.46
CA LEU A 499 -10.46 16.83 15.54
C LEU A 499 -9.41 17.29 16.56
N GLN A 500 -8.65 18.35 16.27
CA GLN A 500 -7.58 18.87 17.11
C GLN A 500 -7.94 20.19 17.81
N ASN A 501 -9.08 20.79 17.47
CA ASN A 501 -9.63 21.96 18.14
C ASN A 501 -10.20 21.65 19.52
#